data_AF-A0A9D1H754-F1
#
_entry.id   AF-A0A9D1H754-F1
#
_cell.length_a   1.000
_cell.length_b   1.000
_cell.length_c   1.000
_cell.angle_alpha   90.00
_cell.angle_beta   90.00
_cell.angle_gamma   90.00
#
_symmetry.space_group_name_H-M   'P 1'
#
loop_
_entity.id
_entity.type
_entity.pdbx_description
1 polymer ?
#
loop_
_entity_poly.entity_id
_entity_poly.type
_entity_poly.pdbx_seq_one_letter_code
_entity_poly.pdbx_strand_id
1 'polypeptide(L)'
;MRYLWMDDYLLEKRGVTKDLQPVWNWIRYKIGEKMFAAICLDSDGKPYYINLKLRPEEGDFLRHQYPDILPGYYSDKVHWNSVRPDGQVPDELLKEMLDESYALVLGSMSKKQQRAALGISCCGTECKTCPFYGGQCAGCNESGGKVFHAPAGKACPIYACSVQKRRYVSCAGCSALPCEIWKSVRDPAMSEQQFEASIHERMKKLGRK
;
A
#
# COMPACT_ATOMS: atom_id res chain seq x y z
N MET A 1 -8.98 24.27 5.73
CA MET A 1 -8.80 22.84 6.03
C MET A 1 -7.92 22.69 7.26
N ARG A 2 -8.46 22.02 8.29
CA ARG A 2 -7.79 21.72 9.57
C ARG A 2 -6.71 20.63 9.46
N TYR A 3 -6.90 19.63 8.60
CA TYR A 3 -6.06 18.43 8.53
C TYR A 3 -4.78 18.62 7.70
N LEU A 4 -3.93 19.57 8.10
CA LEU A 4 -2.69 19.92 7.37
C LEU A 4 -1.67 18.77 7.31
N TRP A 5 -1.80 17.77 8.18
CA TRP A 5 -0.97 16.56 8.22
C TRP A 5 -1.29 15.54 7.12
N MET A 6 -2.42 15.68 6.42
CA MET A 6 -2.96 14.63 5.55
C MET A 6 -2.03 14.28 4.38
N ASP A 7 -1.36 15.30 3.81
CA ASP A 7 -0.45 15.10 2.69
C ASP A 7 0.73 14.21 3.07
N ASP A 8 1.46 14.57 4.14
CA ASP A 8 2.62 13.84 4.61
C ASP A 8 2.22 12.41 5.03
N TYR A 9 1.14 12.30 5.81
CA TYR A 9 0.64 11.02 6.31
C TYR A 9 0.28 10.02 5.21
N LEU A 10 -0.35 10.49 4.12
CA LEU A 10 -0.74 9.64 3.00
C LEU A 10 0.44 9.32 2.08
N LEU A 11 1.34 10.28 1.84
CA LEU A 11 2.50 10.09 0.97
C LEU A 11 3.57 9.20 1.59
N GLU A 12 3.61 9.06 2.92
CA GLU A 12 4.43 8.07 3.61
C GLU A 12 3.99 6.62 3.33
N LYS A 13 2.73 6.40 2.93
CA LYS A 13 2.22 5.05 2.63
C LYS A 13 2.81 4.53 1.33
N ARG A 14 3.23 3.27 1.35
CA ARG A 14 3.87 2.63 0.18
C ARG A 14 2.95 2.66 -1.04
N GLY A 15 3.50 3.11 -2.17
CA GLY A 15 2.80 3.11 -3.45
C GLY A 15 1.78 4.22 -3.62
N VAL A 16 1.64 5.12 -2.66
CA VAL A 16 0.76 6.29 -2.81
C VAL A 16 1.40 7.32 -3.71
N THR A 17 0.60 7.82 -4.65
CA THR A 17 0.91 8.98 -5.48
C THR A 17 -0.20 10.01 -5.37
N LYS A 18 0.13 11.28 -5.65
CA LYS A 18 -0.80 12.41 -5.62
C LYS A 18 -0.83 13.12 -6.97
N ASP A 19 -2.03 13.43 -7.46
CA ASP A 19 -2.22 14.26 -8.65
C ASP A 19 -3.43 15.19 -8.54
N LEU A 20 -3.48 16.22 -9.38
CA LEU A 20 -4.67 17.05 -9.57
C LEU A 20 -5.46 16.51 -10.77
N GLN A 21 -6.75 16.25 -10.58
CA GLN A 21 -7.70 16.05 -11.68
C GLN A 21 -8.36 17.41 -12.00
N PRO A 22 -7.89 18.15 -13.02
CA PRO A 22 -8.35 19.51 -13.28
C PRO A 22 -9.83 19.59 -13.64
N VAL A 23 -10.39 18.56 -14.28
CA VAL A 23 -11.81 18.56 -14.70
C VAL A 23 -12.76 18.54 -13.49
N TRP A 24 -12.36 17.86 -12.41
CA TRP A 24 -13.17 17.77 -11.19
C TRP A 24 -12.74 18.79 -10.13
N ASN A 25 -11.57 19.40 -10.33
CA ASN A 25 -10.83 20.17 -9.35
C ASN A 25 -10.52 19.40 -8.06
N TRP A 26 -10.05 18.15 -8.18
CA TRP A 26 -9.77 17.28 -7.03
C TRP A 26 -8.30 16.92 -6.95
N ILE A 27 -7.71 17.08 -5.77
CA ILE A 27 -6.40 16.50 -5.44
C ILE A 27 -6.64 15.06 -5.01
N ARG A 28 -6.09 14.08 -5.73
CA ARG A 28 -6.38 12.65 -5.53
C ARG A 28 -5.16 11.93 -4.99
N TYR A 29 -5.39 11.03 -4.04
CA TYR A 29 -4.41 10.07 -3.56
C TYR A 29 -4.74 8.69 -4.13
N LYS A 30 -3.75 8.08 -4.77
CA LYS A 30 -3.92 6.88 -5.59
C LYS A 30 -2.90 5.81 -5.26
N ILE A 31 -3.27 4.56 -5.51
CA ILE A 31 -2.38 3.40 -5.52
C ILE A 31 -2.34 2.87 -6.95
N GLY A 32 -1.24 3.12 -7.65
CA GLY A 32 -1.23 3.02 -9.12
C GLY A 32 -2.31 3.94 -9.71
N GLU A 33 -3.25 3.37 -10.46
CA GLU A 33 -4.35 4.12 -11.08
C GLU A 33 -5.61 4.22 -10.22
N LYS A 34 -5.67 3.53 -9.07
CA LYS A 34 -6.88 3.50 -8.23
C LYS A 34 -6.82 4.58 -7.15
N MET A 35 -7.76 5.53 -7.19
CA MET A 35 -7.96 6.51 -6.13
C MET A 35 -8.57 5.86 -4.88
N PHE A 36 -8.09 6.26 -3.70
CA PHE A 36 -8.66 5.86 -2.41
C PHE A 36 -9.10 7.07 -1.56
N ALA A 37 -8.47 8.23 -1.74
CA ALA A 37 -8.89 9.46 -1.10
C ALA A 37 -8.75 10.65 -2.05
N ALA A 38 -9.48 11.73 -1.80
CA ALA A 38 -9.33 12.99 -2.51
C ALA A 38 -9.68 14.19 -1.65
N ILE A 39 -9.01 15.32 -1.86
CA ILE A 39 -9.46 16.64 -1.43
C ILE A 39 -10.22 17.25 -2.61
N CYS A 40 -11.53 17.40 -2.45
CA CYS A 40 -12.40 18.05 -3.41
C CYS A 40 -12.32 19.56 -3.21
N LEU A 41 -11.96 20.32 -4.24
CA LEU A 41 -11.87 21.78 -4.18
C LEU A 41 -13.13 22.42 -4.78
N ASP A 42 -13.51 23.58 -4.26
CA ASP A 42 -14.54 24.44 -4.87
C ASP A 42 -13.99 25.24 -6.06
N SER A 43 -14.79 26.15 -6.62
CA SER A 43 -14.38 27.00 -7.75
C SER A 43 -13.23 27.96 -7.43
N ASP A 44 -13.03 28.30 -6.16
CA ASP A 44 -11.97 29.19 -5.69
C ASP A 44 -10.71 28.40 -5.28
N GLY A 45 -10.70 27.07 -5.48
CA GLY A 45 -9.60 26.21 -5.11
C GLY A 45 -9.52 25.91 -3.61
N LYS A 46 -10.56 26.18 -2.83
CA LYS A 46 -10.59 25.89 -1.39
C LYS A 46 -11.08 24.46 -1.15
N PRO A 47 -10.46 23.71 -0.21
CA PRO A 47 -10.97 22.40 0.19
C PRO A 47 -12.42 22.47 0.67
N TYR A 48 -13.29 21.75 -0.04
CA TYR A 48 -14.72 21.67 0.24
C TYR A 48 -15.09 20.35 0.93
N TYR A 49 -14.48 19.24 0.51
CA TYR A 49 -14.63 17.92 1.14
C TYR A 49 -13.33 17.10 1.08
N ILE A 50 -13.15 16.22 2.05
CA ILE A 50 -12.21 15.10 1.96
C ILE A 50 -13.03 13.84 1.69
N ASN A 51 -12.90 13.26 0.50
CA ASN A 51 -13.68 12.12 0.06
C ASN A 51 -12.83 10.84 0.14
N LEU A 52 -13.33 9.78 0.78
CA LEU A 52 -12.61 8.51 0.97
C LEU A 52 -13.56 7.31 0.94
N LYS A 53 -13.01 6.10 0.76
CA LYS A 53 -13.77 4.84 0.78
C LYS A 53 -13.79 4.20 2.15
N LEU A 54 -14.94 3.67 2.54
CA LEU A 54 -15.10 2.77 3.69
C LEU A 54 -15.91 1.53 3.28
N ARG A 55 -15.95 0.54 4.17
CA ARG A 55 -16.95 -0.53 4.06
C ARG A 55 -18.35 0.07 4.27
N PRO A 56 -19.39 -0.46 3.62
CA PRO A 56 -20.73 0.12 3.70
C PRO A 56 -21.24 0.26 5.15
N GLU A 57 -21.09 -0.80 5.96
CA GLU A 57 -21.59 -0.80 7.35
C GLU A 57 -20.89 0.26 8.22
N GLU A 58 -19.58 0.44 8.01
CA GLU A 58 -18.77 1.38 8.76
C GLU A 58 -18.98 2.82 8.34
N GLY A 59 -19.06 3.07 7.03
CA GLY A 59 -19.44 4.38 6.51
C GLY A 59 -20.81 4.80 7.04
N ASP A 60 -21.77 3.87 7.09
CA ASP A 60 -23.08 4.14 7.66
C ASP A 60 -23.03 4.46 9.15
N PHE A 61 -22.34 3.63 9.94
CA PHE A 61 -22.14 3.87 11.36
C PHE A 61 -21.52 5.25 11.64
N LEU A 62 -20.43 5.59 10.96
CA LEU A 62 -19.70 6.84 11.18
C LEU A 62 -20.51 8.08 10.79
N ARG A 63 -21.31 8.02 9.72
CA ARG A 63 -22.24 9.11 9.35
C ARG A 63 -23.32 9.36 10.40
N HIS A 64 -23.77 8.32 11.12
CA HIS A 64 -24.72 8.48 12.22
C HIS A 64 -24.06 9.08 13.47
N GLN A 65 -22.78 8.79 13.72
CA GLN A 65 -22.06 9.27 14.90
C GLN A 65 -21.50 10.69 14.73
N TYR A 66 -21.09 11.07 13.52
CA TYR A 66 -20.39 12.32 13.26
C TYR A 66 -21.11 13.14 12.17
N PRO A 67 -21.73 14.28 12.51
CA PRO A 67 -22.44 15.13 11.55
C PRO A 67 -21.57 15.67 10.39
N ASP A 68 -20.25 15.72 10.61
CA ASP A 68 -19.27 16.18 9.62
C ASP A 68 -18.83 15.07 8.64
N ILE A 69 -19.30 13.84 8.84
CA ILE A 69 -19.14 12.72 7.91
C ILE A 69 -20.44 12.55 7.15
N LEU A 70 -20.38 12.75 5.84
CA LEU A 70 -21.51 12.80 4.93
C LEU A 70 -21.40 11.69 3.88
N PRO A 71 -22.50 11.37 3.16
CA PRO A 71 -22.41 10.53 1.97
C PRO A 71 -21.41 11.08 0.94
N GLY A 72 -20.80 10.20 0.14
CA GLY A 72 -19.76 10.56 -0.83
C GLY A 72 -20.20 11.61 -1.86
N TYR A 73 -19.43 12.69 -1.97
CA TYR A 73 -19.65 13.80 -2.89
C TYR A 73 -19.30 13.36 -4.31
N TYR A 74 -20.22 13.58 -5.27
CA TYR A 74 -20.12 13.10 -6.66
C TYR A 74 -19.65 11.64 -6.83
N SER A 75 -19.93 10.79 -5.84
CA SER A 75 -19.43 9.43 -5.77
C SER A 75 -20.54 8.45 -5.37
N ASP A 76 -20.25 7.16 -5.46
CA ASP A 76 -21.13 6.12 -4.93
C ASP A 76 -21.28 6.27 -3.41
N LYS A 77 -22.50 6.57 -2.95
CA LYS A 77 -22.79 6.92 -1.55
C LYS A 77 -22.78 5.72 -0.60
N VAL A 78 -22.69 4.51 -1.15
CA VAL A 78 -22.60 3.27 -0.35
C VAL A 78 -21.17 3.11 0.16
N HIS A 79 -20.18 3.31 -0.71
CA HIS A 79 -18.77 3.07 -0.37
C HIS A 79 -17.98 4.34 -0.08
N TRP A 80 -18.39 5.48 -0.63
CA TRP A 80 -17.67 6.75 -0.44
C TRP A 80 -18.34 7.62 0.60
N ASN A 81 -17.51 8.33 1.36
CA ASN A 81 -17.89 9.24 2.43
C ASN A 81 -17.10 10.54 2.30
N SER A 82 -17.75 11.66 2.61
CA SER A 82 -17.16 12.99 2.56
C SER A 82 -17.02 13.54 3.97
N VAL A 83 -15.81 13.95 4.34
CA VAL A 83 -15.53 14.61 5.61
C VAL A 83 -15.41 16.12 5.37
N ARG A 84 -16.06 16.93 6.22
CA ARG A 84 -15.89 18.39 6.18
C ARG A 84 -14.44 18.76 6.54
N PRO A 85 -13.70 19.51 5.70
CA PRO A 85 -12.29 19.81 5.92
C PRO A 85 -12.00 20.68 7.15
N ASP A 86 -13.01 21.39 7.64
CA ASP A 86 -12.94 22.26 8.83
C ASP A 86 -13.90 21.77 9.95
N GLY A 87 -14.34 20.51 9.87
CA GLY A 87 -15.23 19.89 10.85
C GLY A 87 -14.54 19.43 12.14
N GLN A 88 -15.28 18.67 12.94
CA GLN A 88 -14.91 18.20 14.26
C GLN A 88 -14.54 16.70 14.32
N VAL A 89 -14.37 16.04 13.18
CA VAL A 89 -13.87 14.66 13.15
C VAL A 89 -12.47 14.63 13.79
N PRO A 90 -12.24 13.79 14.83
CA PRO A 90 -10.93 13.70 15.46
C PRO A 90 -9.85 13.24 14.47
N ASP A 91 -8.65 13.79 14.60
CA ASP A 91 -7.53 13.51 13.70
C ASP A 91 -7.20 12.01 13.62
N GLU A 92 -7.19 11.31 14.75
CA GLU A 92 -6.93 9.86 14.80
C GLU A 92 -8.02 9.06 14.09
N LEU A 93 -9.29 9.46 14.22
CA LEU A 93 -10.38 8.80 13.49
C LEU A 93 -10.24 9.02 11.97
N LEU A 94 -9.91 10.23 11.52
CA LEU A 94 -9.70 10.47 10.09
C LEU A 94 -8.48 9.68 9.55
N LYS A 95 -7.41 9.54 10.34
CA LYS A 95 -6.27 8.69 9.98
C LYS A 95 -6.69 7.23 9.83
N GLU A 96 -7.46 6.69 10.78
CA GLU A 96 -8.00 5.33 10.71
C GLU A 96 -8.86 5.14 9.45
N MET A 97 -9.79 6.06 9.17
CA MET A 97 -10.62 6.03 7.96
C MET A 97 -9.77 6.05 6.67
N LEU A 98 -8.71 6.85 6.64
CA LEU A 98 -7.79 6.92 5.50
C LEU A 98 -6.97 5.64 5.34
N ASP A 99 -6.55 5.02 6.45
CA ASP A 99 -5.84 3.74 6.48
C ASP A 99 -6.70 2.61 5.94
N GLU A 100 -7.95 2.56 6.37
CA GLU A 100 -8.92 1.61 5.88
C GLU A 100 -9.23 1.82 4.40
N SER A 101 -9.41 3.07 3.97
CA SER A 101 -9.61 3.38 2.56
C SER A 101 -8.44 2.89 1.70
N TYR A 102 -7.21 3.15 2.14
CA TYR A 102 -5.99 2.65 1.50
C TYR A 102 -5.98 1.10 1.44
N ALA A 103 -6.26 0.44 2.57
CA ALA A 103 -6.27 -1.02 2.65
C ALA A 103 -7.35 -1.66 1.77
N LEU A 104 -8.55 -1.09 1.74
CA LEU A 104 -9.67 -1.54 0.90
C LEU A 104 -9.32 -1.44 -0.58
N VAL A 105 -8.77 -0.29 -1.01
CA VAL A 105 -8.41 -0.10 -2.41
C VAL A 105 -7.25 -1.00 -2.82
N LEU A 106 -6.20 -1.10 -2.00
CA LEU A 106 -5.09 -2.03 -2.23
C LEU A 106 -5.59 -3.48 -2.31
N GLY A 107 -6.42 -3.90 -1.36
CA GLY A 107 -7.01 -5.25 -1.31
C GLY A 107 -7.87 -5.59 -2.53
N SER A 108 -8.53 -4.60 -3.12
CA SER A 108 -9.34 -4.75 -4.35
C SER A 108 -8.52 -4.94 -5.63
N MET A 109 -7.21 -4.73 -5.59
CA MET A 109 -6.33 -4.87 -6.76
C MET A 109 -5.93 -6.33 -6.93
N SER A 110 -5.60 -6.74 -8.16
CA SER A 110 -5.01 -8.06 -8.36
C SER A 110 -3.70 -8.18 -7.59
N LYS A 111 -3.33 -9.37 -7.13
CA LYS A 111 -2.09 -9.57 -6.35
C LYS A 111 -0.83 -9.09 -7.12
N LYS A 112 -0.85 -9.16 -8.45
CA LYS A 112 0.21 -8.61 -9.32
C LYS A 112 0.28 -7.09 -9.20
N GLN A 113 -0.86 -6.41 -9.32
CA GLN A 113 -0.93 -4.95 -9.16
C GLN A 113 -0.54 -4.52 -7.74
N GLN A 114 -0.96 -5.24 -6.70
CA GLN A 114 -0.57 -4.96 -5.31
C GLN A 114 0.96 -5.01 -5.13
N ARG A 115 1.61 -6.08 -5.63
CA ARG A 115 3.08 -6.18 -5.56
C ARG A 115 3.80 -5.07 -6.31
N ALA A 116 3.30 -4.69 -7.49
CA ALA A 116 3.88 -3.60 -8.26
C ALA A 116 3.75 -2.26 -7.53
N ALA A 117 2.58 -1.99 -6.95
CA ALA A 117 2.32 -0.74 -6.23
C ALA A 117 3.16 -0.60 -4.94
N LEU A 118 3.30 -1.68 -4.17
CA LEU A 118 4.02 -1.64 -2.88
C LEU A 118 5.54 -1.38 -3.03
N GLY A 119 6.10 -1.56 -4.23
CA GLY A 119 7.51 -1.28 -4.51
C GLY A 119 8.51 -2.19 -3.78
N ILE A 120 8.03 -3.24 -3.12
CA ILE A 120 8.83 -4.25 -2.43
C ILE A 120 8.59 -5.63 -3.06
N SER A 121 9.62 -6.46 -3.03
CA SER A 121 9.53 -7.85 -3.48
C SER A 121 8.65 -8.66 -2.53
N CYS A 122 8.21 -9.83 -2.99
CA CYS A 122 7.42 -10.75 -2.13
C CYS A 122 8.16 -11.15 -0.84
N CYS A 123 9.48 -11.01 -0.80
CA CYS A 123 10.33 -11.36 0.31
C CYS A 123 10.73 -10.14 1.18
N GLY A 124 10.17 -8.94 0.92
CA GLY A 124 10.44 -7.72 1.70
C GLY A 124 11.67 -6.92 1.25
N THR A 125 12.40 -7.38 0.22
CA THR A 125 13.53 -6.64 -0.35
C THR A 125 13.02 -5.49 -1.23
N GLU A 126 13.70 -4.36 -1.20
CA GLU A 126 13.38 -3.19 -2.01
C GLU A 126 14.25 -3.18 -3.27
N CYS A 127 13.67 -3.57 -4.41
CA CYS A 127 14.47 -3.72 -5.63
C CYS A 127 15.12 -2.39 -6.06
N LYS A 128 14.46 -1.25 -5.81
CA LYS A 128 14.97 0.08 -6.16
C LYS A 128 16.28 0.45 -5.44
N THR A 129 16.60 -0.17 -4.31
CA THR A 129 17.87 0.06 -3.60
C THR A 129 18.95 -0.94 -3.98
N CYS A 130 18.67 -1.88 -4.88
CA CYS A 130 19.61 -2.91 -5.32
C CYS A 130 20.42 -2.41 -6.54
N PRO A 131 21.76 -2.46 -6.51
CA PRO A 131 22.59 -1.98 -7.62
C PRO A 131 22.42 -2.78 -8.92
N PHE A 132 21.86 -3.98 -8.85
CA PHE A 132 21.61 -4.83 -10.02
C PHE A 132 20.25 -4.56 -10.68
N TYR A 133 19.33 -3.87 -10.00
CA TYR A 133 17.98 -3.65 -10.50
C TYR A 133 17.97 -2.69 -11.69
N GLY A 134 17.23 -3.04 -12.75
CA GLY A 134 17.17 -2.28 -14.01
C GLY A 134 18.33 -2.55 -14.98
N GLY A 135 19.43 -3.14 -14.51
CA GLY A 135 20.52 -3.64 -15.36
C GLY A 135 20.48 -5.16 -15.50
N GLN A 136 21.23 -5.86 -14.65
CA GLN A 136 21.34 -7.33 -14.67
C GLN A 136 20.10 -8.04 -14.09
N CYS A 137 19.20 -7.30 -13.45
CA CYS A 137 18.01 -7.84 -12.81
C CYS A 137 16.77 -6.99 -13.11
N ALA A 138 15.80 -7.57 -13.83
CA ALA A 138 14.51 -6.92 -14.09
C ALA A 138 13.60 -6.82 -12.86
N GLY A 139 13.92 -7.54 -11.77
CA GLY A 139 13.07 -7.66 -10.59
C GLY A 139 12.30 -8.98 -10.55
N CYS A 140 11.91 -9.41 -9.35
CA CYS A 140 11.27 -10.72 -9.17
C CYS A 140 9.86 -10.80 -9.77
N ASN A 141 9.12 -9.69 -9.83
CA ASN A 141 7.76 -9.70 -10.38
C ASN A 141 7.79 -9.83 -11.91
N GLU A 142 8.74 -9.16 -12.55
CA GLU A 142 8.96 -9.08 -13.99
C GLU A 142 9.57 -10.38 -14.50
N SER A 143 10.56 -10.92 -13.79
CA SER A 143 11.23 -12.19 -14.14
C SER A 143 10.49 -13.45 -13.69
N GLY A 144 9.32 -13.32 -13.06
CA GLY A 144 8.62 -14.46 -12.46
C GLY A 144 9.44 -15.19 -11.39
N GLY A 145 10.31 -14.47 -10.70
CA GLY A 145 11.22 -14.95 -9.66
C GLY A 145 12.58 -15.41 -10.16
N LYS A 146 12.84 -15.40 -11.46
CA LYS A 146 14.11 -15.80 -12.09
C LYS A 146 15.13 -14.65 -12.07
N VAL A 147 15.47 -14.19 -10.88
CA VAL A 147 16.47 -13.13 -10.65
C VAL A 147 17.89 -13.70 -10.77
N PHE A 148 18.90 -12.84 -10.90
CA PHE A 148 20.30 -13.24 -11.17
C PHE A 148 20.88 -14.23 -10.14
N HIS A 149 20.44 -14.17 -8.88
CA HIS A 149 20.89 -15.04 -7.79
C HIS A 149 19.95 -16.24 -7.55
N ALA A 150 18.95 -16.46 -8.41
CA ALA A 150 18.10 -17.65 -8.36
C ALA A 150 18.77 -18.82 -9.10
N PRO A 151 18.41 -20.08 -8.79
CA PRO A 151 18.93 -21.22 -9.52
C PRO A 151 18.64 -21.11 -11.02
N ALA A 152 19.59 -21.53 -11.86
CA ALA A 152 19.49 -21.38 -13.31
C ALA A 152 18.13 -21.89 -13.87
N GLY A 153 17.43 -21.02 -14.59
CA GLY A 153 16.13 -21.30 -15.20
C GLY A 153 14.94 -21.40 -14.23
N LYS A 154 15.16 -21.33 -12.91
CA LYS A 154 14.13 -21.50 -11.88
C LYS A 154 13.87 -20.21 -11.11
N ALA A 155 12.67 -20.09 -10.58
CA ALA A 155 12.35 -18.99 -9.67
C ALA A 155 13.07 -19.19 -8.33
N CYS A 156 13.43 -18.09 -7.67
CA CYS A 156 13.90 -18.10 -6.29
C CYS A 156 12.91 -18.88 -5.39
N PRO A 157 13.38 -19.71 -4.44
CA PRO A 157 12.53 -20.52 -3.57
C PRO A 157 11.43 -19.73 -2.84
N ILE A 158 11.74 -18.50 -2.39
CA ILE A 158 10.73 -17.64 -1.75
C ILE A 158 9.63 -17.25 -2.73
N TYR A 159 9.98 -16.82 -3.95
CA TYR A 159 8.99 -16.41 -4.95
C TYR A 159 8.14 -17.59 -5.42
N ALA A 160 8.78 -18.74 -5.65
CA ALA A 160 8.10 -19.98 -6.01
C ALA A 160 7.08 -20.39 -4.93
N CYS A 161 7.45 -20.32 -3.65
CA CYS A 161 6.53 -20.62 -2.56
C CYS A 161 5.43 -19.56 -2.41
N SER A 162 5.81 -18.30 -2.17
CA SER A 162 4.90 -17.24 -1.79
C SER A 162 3.96 -16.84 -2.92
N VAL A 163 4.48 -16.62 -4.13
CA VAL A 163 3.70 -16.03 -5.23
C VAL A 163 3.11 -17.11 -6.14
N GLN A 164 3.90 -18.13 -6.49
CA GLN A 164 3.45 -19.16 -7.45
C GLN A 164 2.59 -20.24 -6.77
N LYS A 165 3.05 -20.81 -5.65
CA LYS A 165 2.34 -21.90 -4.95
C LYS A 165 1.23 -21.39 -4.03
N ARG A 166 1.56 -20.55 -3.06
CA ARG A 166 0.63 -20.04 -2.02
C ARG A 166 -0.25 -18.89 -2.51
N ARG A 167 0.11 -18.28 -3.64
CA ARG A 167 -0.61 -17.14 -4.23
C ARG A 167 -0.74 -15.97 -3.26
N TYR A 168 0.22 -15.71 -2.39
CA TYR A 168 0.24 -14.49 -1.59
C TYR A 168 0.72 -13.28 -2.40
N VAL A 169 0.42 -12.09 -1.89
CA VAL A 169 1.03 -10.84 -2.35
C VAL A 169 2.51 -10.84 -1.95
N SER A 170 2.79 -11.16 -0.69
CA SER A 170 4.12 -11.28 -0.12
C SER A 170 4.13 -12.35 0.95
N CYS A 171 5.31 -12.66 1.50
CA CYS A 171 5.42 -13.61 2.60
C CYS A 171 4.70 -13.16 3.88
N ALA A 172 4.28 -11.89 3.99
CA ALA A 172 3.51 -11.39 5.13
C ALA A 172 2.21 -12.19 5.38
N GLY A 173 1.63 -12.78 4.32
CA GLY A 173 0.45 -13.65 4.42
C GLY A 173 0.73 -15.04 4.99
N CYS A 174 1.99 -15.40 5.24
CA CYS A 174 2.37 -16.68 5.83
C CYS A 174 2.45 -16.54 7.35
N SER A 175 1.73 -17.37 8.10
CA SER A 175 1.80 -17.41 9.57
C SER A 175 3.19 -17.81 10.07
N ALA A 176 3.87 -18.70 9.34
CA ALA A 176 5.19 -19.21 9.69
C ALA A 176 6.36 -18.29 9.28
N LEU A 177 6.11 -17.05 8.83
CA LEU A 177 7.18 -16.11 8.49
C LEU A 177 7.85 -15.58 9.77
N PRO A 178 9.20 -15.64 9.90
CA PRO A 178 10.19 -16.16 8.96
C PRO A 178 10.32 -17.69 9.01
N CYS A 179 10.21 -18.36 7.86
CA CYS A 179 10.23 -19.83 7.77
C CYS A 179 11.57 -20.37 7.28
N GLU A 180 11.72 -21.70 7.27
CA GLU A 180 12.94 -22.37 6.79
C GLU A 180 13.34 -22.01 5.35
N ILE A 181 12.37 -21.69 4.47
CA ILE A 181 12.69 -21.22 3.10
C ILE A 181 13.45 -19.89 3.14
N TRP A 182 13.12 -19.00 4.08
CA TRP A 182 13.86 -17.76 4.24
C TRP A 182 15.27 -18.02 4.73
N LYS A 183 15.43 -18.89 5.74
CA LYS A 183 16.73 -19.27 6.28
C LYS A 183 17.63 -19.98 5.25
N SER A 184 17.03 -20.74 4.34
CA SER A 184 17.77 -21.46 3.29
C SER A 184 18.26 -20.58 2.15
N VAL A 185 17.75 -19.35 1.98
CA VAL A 185 18.17 -18.44 0.89
C VAL A 185 19.10 -17.33 1.37
N ARG A 186 20.08 -17.72 2.19
CA ARG A 186 21.15 -16.85 2.66
C ARG A 186 22.21 -16.66 1.56
N ASP A 187 22.69 -15.42 1.43
CA ASP A 187 23.89 -15.14 0.66
C ASP A 187 25.11 -15.74 1.39
N PRO A 188 25.86 -16.68 0.77
CA PRO A 188 27.03 -17.28 1.40
C PRO A 188 28.11 -16.27 1.83
N ALA A 189 28.14 -15.08 1.23
CA ALA A 189 29.07 -14.01 1.59
C ALA A 189 28.66 -13.26 2.87
N MET A 190 27.41 -13.39 3.33
CA MET A 190 26.94 -12.74 4.56
C MET A 190 27.34 -13.53 5.79
N SER A 191 27.76 -12.82 6.84
CA SER A 191 27.85 -13.39 8.19
C SER A 191 26.46 -13.74 8.73
N GLU A 192 26.40 -14.55 9.78
CA GLU A 192 25.12 -14.94 10.39
C GLU A 192 24.39 -13.73 10.97
N GLN A 193 25.12 -12.84 11.64
CA GLN A 193 24.59 -11.59 12.18
C GLN A 193 24.03 -10.67 11.08
N GLN A 194 24.72 -10.54 9.94
CA GLN A 194 24.24 -9.75 8.80
C GLN A 194 22.97 -10.35 8.21
N PHE A 195 22.92 -11.68 8.13
CA PHE A 195 21.76 -12.38 7.60
C PHE A 195 20.52 -12.23 8.50
N GLU A 196 20.67 -12.40 9.81
CA GLU A 196 19.58 -12.18 10.78
C GLU A 196 19.08 -10.73 10.75
N ALA A 197 19.98 -9.75 10.69
CA ALA A 197 19.61 -8.35 10.53
C ALA A 197 18.82 -8.10 9.24
N SER A 198 19.20 -8.76 8.14
CA SER A 198 18.47 -8.71 6.86
C SER A 198 17.07 -9.31 6.97
N ILE A 199 16.89 -10.43 7.69
CA ILE A 199 15.57 -11.02 7.95
C ILE A 199 14.69 -10.04 8.73
N HIS A 200 15.22 -9.46 9.81
CA HIS A 200 14.50 -8.51 10.65
C HIS A 200 14.03 -7.28 9.85
N GLU A 201 14.92 -6.68 9.07
CA GLU A 201 14.59 -5.52 8.23
C GLU A 201 13.53 -5.86 7.17
N ARG A 202 13.65 -7.02 6.52
CA ARG A 202 12.66 -7.48 5.53
C ARG A 202 11.32 -7.80 6.16
N MET A 203 11.27 -8.32 7.38
CA MET A 203 10.02 -8.52 8.13
C MET A 203 9.35 -7.19 8.47
N LYS A 204 10.11 -6.21 8.95
CA LYS A 204 9.61 -4.85 9.21
C LYS A 204 9.00 -4.23 7.95
N LYS A 205 9.69 -4.33 6.79
CA LYS A 205 9.17 -3.86 5.49
C LYS A 205 7.89 -4.58 5.05
N LEU A 206 7.69 -5.82 5.50
CA LEU A 206 6.48 -6.61 5.26
C LEU A 206 5.36 -6.34 6.28
N GLY A 207 5.55 -5.42 7.23
CA GLY A 207 4.57 -5.11 8.28
C GLY A 207 4.43 -6.22 9.32
N ARG A 208 5.44 -7.07 9.48
CA ARG A 208 5.49 -8.13 10.51
C ARG A 208 6.35 -7.62 11.67
N LYS A 209 5.77 -7.62 12.86
CA LYS A 209 6.47 -7.38 14.13
C LYS A 209 7.20 -8.65 14.56
#